data_AF-A0A2T4A078-F1
#
_entry.id   AF-A0A2T4A078-F1
#
_cell.length_a   1.000
_cell.length_b   1.000
_cell.length_c   1.000
_cell.angle_alpha   90.00
_cell.angle_beta   90.00
_cell.angle_gamma   90.00
#
_symmetry.space_group_name_H-M   'P 1'
#
loop_
_entity.id
_entity.type
_entity.pdbx_description
1 polymer ?
#
loop_
_entity_poly.entity_id
_entity_poly.type
_entity_poly.pdbx_seq_one_letter_code
_entity_poly.pdbx_strand_id
1 'polypeptide(L)'
;MQKYYAVQAGFVPGVYLTYSECQAQTAGFKGAIFKSFISRDDAEAFAAGKKVAVADEPAKFYAVAVGNPTGIFTDWSEASKSITGIKGPKYKRFGTRAEAVAYIRQYGNREAIEALGEKVVEPVKKVEVEEEPVTIKKFTPIQEVATKKPAEDVLDVWTDGSSLANGTAGSRAGLGVYFGDKDPRNLAERLPGEPQTNQRAELMAMQRALEIAPLEQHVRIHSDSQYSIKCVTEWAVGWKRKNWLTANGEKVKNQDIIRAVLDKIDERNKAGGRTYFQWVKGHATNVGNIAADRLAVRGANLP
;
A
#
# COMPACT_ATOMS: atom_id res chain seq x y z
N MET A 1 -22.29 14.15 1.08
CA MET A 1 -22.52 15.02 -0.10
C MET A 1 -23.34 14.23 -1.09
N GLN A 2 -24.52 14.73 -1.46
CA GLN A 2 -25.39 14.09 -2.44
C GLN A 2 -24.71 14.13 -3.82
N LYS A 3 -24.82 13.04 -4.59
CA LYS A 3 -24.37 12.99 -5.99
C LYS A 3 -25.58 12.89 -6.91
N TYR A 4 -25.45 13.46 -8.08
CA TYR A 4 -26.42 13.40 -9.17
C TYR A 4 -25.78 12.65 -10.33
N TYR A 5 -26.52 11.76 -10.98
CA TYR A 5 -26.03 10.94 -12.07
C TYR A 5 -26.84 11.28 -13.32
N ALA A 6 -26.21 11.91 -14.30
CA ALA A 6 -26.85 12.32 -15.54
C ALA A 6 -26.59 11.32 -16.64
N VAL A 7 -27.64 10.92 -17.35
CA VAL A 7 -27.61 10.10 -18.56
C VAL A 7 -27.98 10.99 -19.74
N GLN A 8 -27.03 11.21 -20.65
CA GLN A 8 -27.22 11.94 -21.90
C GLN A 8 -27.66 10.99 -23.03
N ALA A 9 -27.11 9.77 -23.06
CA ALA A 9 -27.54 8.71 -23.96
C ALA A 9 -27.72 7.40 -23.18
N GLY A 10 -28.91 6.81 -23.29
CA GLY A 10 -29.34 5.63 -22.55
C GLY A 10 -30.78 5.26 -22.90
N PHE A 11 -31.37 4.29 -22.20
CA PHE A 11 -32.78 3.92 -22.37
C PHE A 11 -33.71 5.09 -22.04
N VAL A 12 -33.41 5.82 -20.95
CA VAL A 12 -34.09 7.06 -20.57
C VAL A 12 -33.01 8.08 -20.21
N PRO A 13 -32.80 9.14 -21.02
CA PRO A 13 -31.96 10.27 -20.64
C PRO A 13 -32.58 11.09 -19.49
N GLY A 14 -31.75 11.60 -18.59
CA GLY A 14 -32.22 12.33 -17.41
C GLY A 14 -31.22 12.36 -16.28
N VAL A 15 -31.62 12.90 -15.12
CA VAL A 15 -30.81 12.97 -13.91
C VAL A 15 -31.40 12.08 -12.83
N TYR A 16 -30.54 11.25 -12.24
CA TYR A 16 -30.88 10.26 -11.22
C TYR A 16 -30.15 10.58 -9.91
N LEU A 17 -30.78 10.23 -8.79
CA LEU A 17 -30.23 10.49 -7.45
C LEU A 17 -29.28 9.39 -7.00
N THR A 18 -29.43 8.18 -7.54
CA THR A 18 -28.60 7.04 -7.21
C THR A 18 -27.89 6.45 -8.43
N TYR A 19 -26.74 5.82 -8.19
CA TYR A 19 -26.02 5.11 -9.24
C TYR A 19 -26.82 3.92 -9.78
N SER A 20 -27.60 3.25 -8.93
CA SER A 20 -28.45 2.12 -9.31
C SER A 20 -29.47 2.51 -10.38
N GLU A 21 -30.13 3.65 -10.20
CA GLU A 21 -31.09 4.19 -11.17
C GLU A 21 -30.41 4.57 -12.49
N CYS A 22 -29.26 5.23 -12.44
CA CYS A 22 -28.47 5.56 -13.63
C CYS A 22 -27.98 4.30 -14.38
N GLN A 23 -27.53 3.29 -13.64
CA GLN A 23 -27.07 2.02 -14.19
C GLN A 23 -28.21 1.28 -14.89
N ALA A 24 -29.43 1.28 -14.33
CA ALA A 24 -30.60 0.69 -14.96
C ALA A 24 -30.92 1.30 -16.34
N GLN A 25 -30.54 2.56 -16.56
CA GLN A 25 -30.78 3.26 -17.84
C GLN A 25 -29.62 3.18 -18.83
N THR A 26 -28.48 2.60 -18.44
CA THR A 26 -27.26 2.59 -19.26
C THR A 26 -26.71 1.18 -19.49
N ALA A 27 -26.96 0.25 -18.57
CA ALA A 27 -26.50 -1.13 -18.67
C ALA A 27 -27.14 -1.85 -19.86
N GLY A 28 -26.32 -2.21 -20.86
CA GLY A 28 -26.77 -2.88 -22.08
C GLY A 28 -27.16 -1.93 -23.22
N PHE A 29 -27.15 -0.61 -23.01
CA PHE A 29 -27.40 0.37 -24.07
C PHE A 29 -26.13 0.66 -24.87
N LYS A 30 -26.12 0.33 -26.17
CA LYS A 30 -24.95 0.52 -27.04
C LYS A 30 -24.73 2.01 -27.29
N GLY A 31 -23.61 2.54 -26.78
CA GLY A 31 -23.27 3.97 -26.88
C GLY A 31 -23.83 4.83 -25.75
N ALA A 32 -24.06 4.25 -24.57
CA ALA A 32 -24.51 5.01 -23.41
C ALA A 32 -23.49 6.10 -23.02
N ILE A 33 -24.00 7.30 -22.74
CA ILE A 33 -23.22 8.46 -22.28
C ILE A 33 -23.83 8.90 -20.96
N PHE A 34 -23.08 8.76 -19.86
CA PHE A 34 -23.52 9.18 -18.54
C PHE A 34 -22.34 9.68 -17.69
N LYS A 35 -22.61 10.54 -16.71
CA LYS A 35 -21.61 11.14 -15.81
C LYS A 35 -22.22 11.51 -14.47
N SER A 36 -21.42 11.54 -13.40
CA SER A 36 -21.85 12.04 -12.09
C SER A 36 -21.48 13.50 -11.87
N PHE A 37 -22.29 14.23 -11.13
CA PHE A 37 -22.13 15.63 -10.76
C PHE A 37 -22.44 15.84 -9.28
N ILE A 38 -21.87 16.90 -8.71
CA ILE A 38 -22.17 17.35 -7.35
C ILE A 38 -23.32 18.38 -7.38
N SER A 39 -23.41 19.16 -8.46
CA SER A 39 -24.51 20.08 -8.74
C SER A 39 -25.59 19.39 -9.57
N ARG A 40 -26.85 19.56 -9.17
CA ARG A 40 -28.02 19.08 -9.92
C ARG A 40 -28.14 19.82 -11.27
N ASP A 41 -27.91 21.13 -11.28
CA ASP A 41 -28.05 21.96 -12.47
C ASP A 41 -27.02 21.55 -13.55
N ASP A 42 -25.81 21.18 -13.13
CA ASP A 42 -24.77 20.67 -14.02
C ASP A 42 -25.14 19.27 -14.58
N ALA A 43 -25.75 18.43 -13.74
CA ALA A 43 -26.27 17.14 -14.18
C ALA A 43 -27.37 17.30 -15.24
N GLU A 44 -28.30 18.25 -15.01
CA GLU A 44 -29.40 18.53 -15.92
C GLU A 44 -28.88 19.13 -17.24
N ALA A 45 -27.89 20.02 -17.18
CA ALA A 45 -27.25 20.59 -18.36
C ALA A 45 -26.49 19.51 -19.19
N PHE A 46 -25.81 18.56 -18.55
CA PHE A 46 -25.17 17.43 -19.23
C PHE A 46 -26.18 16.48 -19.86
N ALA A 47 -27.25 16.12 -19.14
CA ALA A 47 -28.33 15.29 -19.68
C ALA A 47 -29.00 15.94 -20.90
N ALA A 48 -29.10 17.28 -20.93
CA ALA A 48 -29.59 18.07 -22.05
C ALA A 48 -28.58 18.26 -23.21
N GLY A 49 -27.39 17.64 -23.13
CA GLY A 49 -26.36 17.72 -24.16
C GLY A 49 -25.59 19.05 -24.21
N LYS A 50 -25.70 19.90 -23.19
CA LYS A 50 -24.91 21.14 -23.09
C LYS A 50 -23.50 20.81 -22.57
N LYS A 51 -22.49 21.53 -23.08
CA LYS A 51 -21.13 21.49 -22.52
C LYS A 51 -21.12 22.17 -21.16
N VAL A 52 -20.98 21.38 -20.10
CA VAL A 52 -20.86 21.89 -18.73
C VAL A 52 -19.39 21.96 -18.35
N ALA A 53 -18.91 23.14 -17.96
CA ALA A 53 -17.60 23.30 -17.36
C ALA A 53 -17.65 22.68 -15.95
N VAL A 54 -16.75 21.72 -15.68
CA VAL A 54 -16.76 20.96 -14.45
C VAL A 54 -16.36 21.89 -13.30
N ALA A 55 -17.29 22.23 -12.40
CA ALA A 55 -16.94 22.82 -11.12
C ALA A 55 -16.19 21.77 -10.29
N ASP A 56 -14.90 22.02 -10.05
CA ASP A 56 -13.93 21.30 -9.21
C ASP A 56 -14.40 19.93 -8.66
N GLU A 57 -14.41 18.91 -9.54
CA GLU A 57 -14.13 17.57 -9.04
C GLU A 57 -12.65 17.55 -8.60
N PRO A 58 -12.31 17.03 -7.41
CA PRO A 58 -10.92 16.95 -6.99
C PRO A 58 -10.14 16.17 -8.05
N ALA A 59 -9.15 16.84 -8.66
CA ALA A 59 -8.41 16.31 -9.80
C ALA A 59 -7.90 14.90 -9.50
N LYS A 60 -8.38 13.92 -10.29
CA LYS A 60 -7.98 12.52 -10.17
C LYS A 60 -6.78 12.29 -11.08
N PHE A 61 -5.65 11.93 -10.50
CA PHE A 61 -4.43 11.62 -11.23
C PHE A 61 -4.20 10.12 -11.21
N TYR A 62 -4.16 9.49 -12.38
CA TYR A 62 -3.91 8.07 -12.57
C TYR A 62 -2.47 7.88 -12.99
N ALA A 63 -1.62 7.46 -12.06
CA ALA A 63 -0.23 7.16 -12.33
C ALA A 63 -0.10 5.73 -12.87
N VAL A 64 0.49 5.57 -14.05
CA VAL A 64 0.88 4.27 -14.63
C VAL A 64 2.39 4.20 -14.65
N ALA A 65 2.93 3.50 -13.66
CA ALA A 65 4.36 3.30 -13.47
C ALA A 65 4.90 2.13 -14.32
N VAL A 66 4.08 1.10 -14.55
CA VAL A 66 4.39 -0.01 -15.46
C VAL A 66 3.17 -0.22 -16.37
N GLY A 67 3.34 0.10 -17.65
CA GLY A 67 2.32 0.10 -18.69
C GLY A 67 2.91 0.54 -20.03
N ASN A 68 2.08 0.65 -21.07
CA ASN A 68 2.48 1.20 -22.37
C ASN A 68 1.32 2.01 -22.98
N PRO A 69 1.35 3.36 -22.96
CA PRO A 69 2.42 4.22 -22.43
C PRO A 69 2.38 4.41 -20.90
N THR A 70 3.54 4.56 -20.28
CA THR A 70 3.67 4.99 -18.87
C THR A 70 3.47 6.49 -18.71
N GLY A 71 2.92 6.94 -17.58
CA GLY A 71 2.70 8.38 -17.34
C GLY A 71 1.58 8.66 -16.34
N ILE A 72 1.25 9.95 -16.19
CA ILE A 72 0.15 10.42 -15.36
C ILE A 72 -1.00 10.83 -16.27
N PHE A 73 -2.14 10.18 -16.10
CA PHE A 73 -3.37 10.47 -16.84
C PHE A 73 -4.37 11.17 -15.93
N THR A 74 -5.19 12.05 -16.48
CA THR A 74 -6.34 12.64 -15.76
C THR A 74 -7.64 11.90 -16.06
N ASP A 75 -7.59 10.94 -16.99
CA ASP A 75 -8.73 10.13 -17.44
C ASP A 75 -8.42 8.63 -17.29
N TRP A 76 -9.36 7.88 -16.70
CA TRP A 76 -9.21 6.45 -16.49
C TRP A 76 -9.30 5.64 -17.79
N SER A 77 -10.07 6.08 -18.78
CA SER A 77 -10.18 5.43 -20.09
C SER A 77 -8.83 5.42 -20.81
N GLU A 78 -8.05 6.48 -20.68
CA GLU A 78 -6.68 6.55 -21.20
C GLU A 78 -5.71 5.70 -20.38
N ALA A 79 -5.75 5.83 -19.05
CA ALA A 79 -4.88 5.04 -18.16
C ALA A 79 -5.11 3.52 -18.30
N SER A 80 -6.35 3.10 -18.53
CA SER A 80 -6.75 1.70 -18.68
C SER A 80 -6.16 1.07 -19.95
N LYS A 81 -6.12 1.83 -21.06
CA LYS A 81 -5.47 1.38 -22.30
C LYS A 81 -3.99 1.07 -22.07
N SER A 82 -3.32 1.86 -21.25
CA SER A 82 -1.90 1.68 -20.93
C SER A 82 -1.57 0.44 -20.10
N ILE A 83 -2.55 -0.17 -19.44
CA ILE A 83 -2.32 -1.34 -18.57
C ILE A 83 -2.94 -2.63 -19.15
N THR A 84 -3.83 -2.50 -20.13
CA THR A 84 -4.53 -3.62 -20.75
C THR A 84 -3.56 -4.45 -21.58
N GLY A 85 -3.43 -5.74 -21.28
CA GLY A 85 -2.52 -6.66 -21.97
C GLY A 85 -1.06 -6.61 -21.50
N ILE A 86 -0.73 -5.78 -20.50
CA ILE A 86 0.62 -5.69 -19.93
C ILE A 86 0.79 -6.70 -18.80
N LYS A 87 1.92 -7.43 -18.78
CA LYS A 87 2.24 -8.39 -17.72
C LYS A 87 2.74 -7.65 -16.48
N GLY A 88 1.93 -7.64 -15.42
CA GLY A 88 2.27 -7.01 -14.13
C GLY A 88 2.21 -5.48 -14.13
N PRO A 89 1.07 -4.86 -14.53
CA PRO A 89 0.96 -3.41 -14.57
C PRO A 89 0.98 -2.82 -13.16
N LYS A 90 1.66 -1.69 -12.99
CA LYS A 90 1.71 -0.93 -11.74
C LYS A 90 1.06 0.42 -11.96
N TYR A 91 -0.11 0.60 -11.37
CA TYR A 91 -0.86 1.84 -11.49
C TYR A 91 -1.61 2.16 -10.19
N LYS A 92 -1.84 3.45 -9.94
CA LYS A 92 -2.60 3.92 -8.78
C LYS A 92 -3.22 5.30 -9.04
N ARG A 93 -4.37 5.55 -8.41
CA ARG A 93 -5.06 6.85 -8.44
C ARG A 93 -4.66 7.70 -7.23
N PHE A 94 -4.46 9.00 -7.46
CA PHE A 94 -4.09 10.01 -6.49
C PHE A 94 -5.01 11.22 -6.55
N GLY A 95 -5.03 11.98 -5.45
CA GLY A 95 -5.75 13.26 -5.36
C GLY A 95 -4.90 14.44 -5.84
N THR A 96 -3.58 14.26 -5.96
CA THR A 96 -2.66 15.31 -6.42
C THR A 96 -1.68 14.77 -7.47
N ARG A 97 -1.23 15.65 -8.37
CA ARG A 97 -0.20 15.32 -9.38
C ARG A 97 1.12 14.96 -8.73
N ALA A 98 1.48 15.63 -7.63
CA ALA A 98 2.73 15.38 -6.91
C ALA A 98 2.81 13.95 -6.35
N GLU A 99 1.72 13.43 -5.79
CA GLU A 99 1.66 12.04 -5.33
C GLU A 99 1.74 11.04 -6.50
N ALA A 100 1.11 11.36 -7.63
CA ALA A 100 1.19 10.55 -8.84
C ALA A 100 2.63 10.51 -9.42
N VAL A 101 3.34 11.64 -9.41
CA VAL A 101 4.77 11.72 -9.78
C VAL A 101 5.62 10.89 -8.84
N ALA A 102 5.40 11.01 -7.52
CA ALA A 102 6.14 10.23 -6.53
C ALA A 102 5.95 8.72 -6.73
N TYR A 103 4.73 8.29 -7.08
CA TYR A 103 4.45 6.89 -7.38
C TYR A 103 5.19 6.38 -8.62
N ILE A 104 5.23 7.16 -9.71
CA ILE A 104 5.99 6.77 -10.92
C ILE A 104 7.49 6.75 -10.63
N ARG A 105 8.01 7.70 -9.85
CA ARG A 105 9.43 7.67 -9.40
C ARG A 105 9.76 6.46 -8.54
N GLN A 106 8.79 5.98 -7.76
CA GLN A 106 8.98 4.85 -6.86
C GLN A 106 8.88 3.49 -7.58
N TYR A 107 7.99 3.37 -8.56
CA TYR A 107 7.63 2.08 -9.15
C TYR A 107 7.87 1.97 -10.66
N GLY A 108 8.21 3.07 -11.33
CA GLY A 108 8.41 3.14 -12.78
C GLY A 108 9.82 2.77 -13.20
N ASN A 109 9.95 2.32 -14.44
CA ASN A 109 11.26 2.10 -15.06
C ASN A 109 11.90 3.45 -15.45
N ARG A 110 13.19 3.42 -15.84
CA ARG A 110 13.93 4.63 -16.23
C ARG A 110 13.21 5.43 -17.33
N GLU A 111 12.62 4.74 -18.29
CA GLU A 111 11.84 5.32 -19.38
C GLU A 111 10.57 6.03 -18.90
N ALA A 112 9.84 5.46 -17.92
CA ALA A 112 8.68 6.08 -17.30
C ALA A 112 9.04 7.32 -16.48
N ILE A 113 10.24 7.33 -15.87
CA ILE A 113 10.76 8.48 -15.12
C ILE A 113 11.19 9.60 -16.08
N GLU A 114 11.81 9.24 -17.20
CA GLU A 114 12.25 10.17 -18.24
C GLU A 114 11.06 10.78 -19.00
N ALA A 115 10.00 9.99 -19.22
CA ALA A 115 8.74 10.42 -19.83
C ALA A 115 7.93 11.43 -18.98
N LEU A 116 8.28 11.64 -17.69
CA LEU A 116 7.65 12.67 -16.85
C LEU A 116 8.04 14.10 -17.23
N GLY A 117 9.03 14.30 -18.11
CA GLY A 117 9.21 15.53 -18.87
C GLY A 117 9.44 16.82 -18.09
N GLU A 118 9.84 16.77 -16.81
CA GLU A 118 10.15 17.96 -16.01
C GLU A 118 11.60 17.91 -15.48
N LYS A 119 12.36 18.95 -15.81
CA LYS A 119 13.79 19.12 -15.53
C LYS A 119 14.13 18.87 -14.05
N VAL A 120 15.14 18.04 -13.84
CA VAL A 120 15.81 17.83 -12.56
C VAL A 120 16.33 19.17 -12.04
N VAL A 121 15.86 19.59 -10.87
CA VAL A 121 16.61 20.51 -10.02
C VAL A 121 17.26 19.66 -8.94
N GLU A 122 18.59 19.64 -8.96
CA GLU A 122 19.46 18.97 -7.98
C GLU A 122 19.32 19.59 -6.57
N PRO A 123 19.79 18.90 -5.50
CA PRO A 123 19.26 19.07 -4.16
C PRO A 123 19.78 20.35 -3.51
N VAL A 124 18.87 21.23 -3.08
CA VAL A 124 19.24 22.41 -2.32
C VAL A 124 19.30 22.07 -0.82
N LYS A 125 20.42 22.48 -0.22
CA LYS A 125 20.74 22.45 1.21
C LYS A 125 19.65 23.11 2.06
N LYS A 126 19.59 22.64 3.32
CA LYS A 126 18.87 23.23 4.47
C LYS A 126 18.86 24.76 4.42
N VAL A 127 17.67 25.35 4.48
CA VAL A 127 17.47 26.73 4.92
C VAL A 127 16.25 26.75 5.83
N GLU A 128 16.47 27.27 7.03
CA GLU A 128 15.47 27.62 8.05
C GLU A 128 14.59 28.76 7.54
N VAL A 129 13.27 28.68 7.73
CA VAL A 129 12.41 29.87 7.66
C VAL A 129 11.37 29.78 8.77
N GLU A 130 11.32 30.87 9.53
CA GLU A 130 10.42 31.18 10.63
C GLU A 130 8.95 31.29 10.15
N GLU A 131 8.01 30.76 10.93
CA GLU A 131 6.57 30.97 10.73
C GLU A 131 5.95 31.64 11.97
N GLU A 132 5.28 32.78 11.77
CA GLU A 132 4.30 33.35 12.71
C GLU A 132 2.86 32.93 12.35
N PRO A 133 1.93 32.89 13.32
CA PRO A 133 0.78 31.98 13.27
C PRO A 133 -0.55 32.65 12.89
N VAL A 134 -1.44 31.91 12.22
CA VAL A 134 -2.88 32.19 12.19
C VAL A 134 -3.65 30.99 12.74
N THR A 135 -4.50 31.27 13.72
CA THR A 135 -5.18 30.31 14.61
C THR A 135 -6.54 29.89 14.07
N ILE A 136 -6.83 28.58 13.99
CA ILE A 136 -8.20 28.04 14.06
C ILE A 136 -8.26 26.90 15.09
N LYS A 137 -9.29 26.94 15.94
CA LYS A 137 -9.44 26.20 17.19
C LYS A 137 -9.89 24.74 17.00
N LYS A 138 -9.07 23.83 17.56
CA LYS A 138 -9.36 22.65 18.40
C LYS A 138 -10.45 21.65 17.97
N PHE A 139 -10.00 20.54 17.38
CA PHE A 139 -10.45 19.18 17.73
C PHE A 139 -9.24 18.44 18.29
N THR A 140 -9.36 17.86 19.47
CA THR A 140 -8.25 17.31 20.26
C THR A 140 -7.67 16.04 19.63
N PRO A 141 -6.42 16.04 19.14
CA PRO A 141 -5.68 14.83 18.78
C PRO A 141 -4.95 14.30 20.01
N ILE A 142 -4.94 12.98 20.17
CA ILE A 142 -4.05 12.32 21.14
C ILE A 142 -2.61 12.56 20.66
N GLN A 143 -1.80 13.07 21.58
CA GLN A 143 -0.50 13.72 21.39
C GLN A 143 0.51 12.97 20.53
N GLU A 144 0.98 13.67 19.50
CA GLU A 144 2.37 13.60 19.04
C GLU A 144 3.25 14.18 20.16
N VAL A 145 4.15 13.36 20.71
CA VAL A 145 5.26 13.83 21.54
C VAL A 145 6.55 13.42 20.83
N ALA A 146 7.14 14.36 20.09
CA ALA A 146 8.55 14.31 19.76
C ALA A 146 9.35 14.86 20.94
N THR A 147 10.57 14.34 21.11
CA THR A 147 11.64 14.77 22.04
C THR A 147 11.57 14.24 23.49
N LYS A 148 11.89 12.96 23.62
CA LYS A 148 13.09 12.46 24.32
C LYS A 148 13.20 10.98 23.93
N LYS A 149 14.35 10.50 23.49
CA LYS A 149 14.65 9.06 23.60
C LYS A 149 14.60 8.76 25.09
N PRO A 150 13.66 7.95 25.62
CA PRO A 150 14.10 7.10 26.70
C PRO A 150 15.09 6.13 26.04
N ALA A 151 16.26 5.97 26.63
CA ALA A 151 17.14 4.83 26.34
C ALA A 151 16.48 3.56 26.90
N GLU A 152 15.25 3.27 26.45
CA GLU A 152 14.63 1.97 26.63
C GLU A 152 15.36 1.00 25.70
N ASP A 153 15.73 -0.15 26.26
CA ASP A 153 16.41 -1.26 25.59
C ASP A 153 15.48 -1.90 24.55
N VAL A 154 15.26 -1.18 23.43
CA VAL A 154 14.48 -1.66 22.29
C VAL A 154 15.41 -2.47 21.39
N LEU A 155 15.19 -3.77 21.37
CA LEU A 155 15.90 -4.71 20.50
C LEU A 155 15.47 -4.49 19.04
N ASP A 156 16.39 -3.97 18.22
CA ASP A 156 16.19 -3.89 16.77
C ASP A 156 16.42 -5.28 16.14
N VAL A 157 15.46 -5.73 15.32
CA VAL A 157 15.50 -7.02 14.62
C VAL A 157 15.11 -6.78 13.16
N TRP A 158 15.90 -7.30 12.23
CA TRP A 158 15.62 -7.22 10.79
C TRP A 158 15.05 -8.53 10.29
N THR A 159 14.00 -8.44 9.47
CA THR A 159 13.31 -9.61 8.92
C THR A 159 13.16 -9.44 7.42
N ASP A 160 13.35 -10.53 6.70
CA ASP A 160 13.16 -10.57 5.25
C ASP A 160 12.62 -11.94 4.79
N GLY A 161 11.92 -11.95 3.67
CA GLY A 161 11.41 -13.13 2.99
C GLY A 161 11.86 -13.16 1.55
N SER A 162 12.39 -14.30 1.11
CA SER A 162 12.83 -14.52 -0.27
C SER A 162 12.06 -15.69 -0.88
N SER A 163 11.77 -15.61 -2.18
CA SER A 163 11.18 -16.73 -2.92
C SER A 163 11.81 -16.86 -4.30
N LEU A 164 12.41 -18.03 -4.55
CA LEU A 164 12.87 -18.47 -5.85
C LEU A 164 11.65 -18.90 -6.67
N ALA A 165 11.59 -18.45 -7.93
CA ALA A 165 10.54 -18.78 -8.89
C ALA A 165 9.10 -18.50 -8.39
N ASN A 166 8.93 -17.49 -7.53
CA ASN A 166 7.67 -17.13 -6.87
C ASN A 166 6.45 -17.12 -7.83
N GLY A 167 5.40 -17.85 -7.44
CA GLY A 167 4.16 -17.96 -8.23
C GLY A 167 4.17 -19.10 -9.26
N THR A 168 5.19 -19.95 -9.27
CA THR A 168 5.26 -21.16 -10.11
C THR A 168 5.26 -22.45 -9.28
N ALA A 169 5.00 -23.60 -9.91
CA ALA A 169 4.93 -24.89 -9.23
C ALA A 169 6.25 -25.34 -8.58
N GLY A 170 7.38 -24.73 -8.94
CA GLY A 170 8.70 -24.98 -8.35
C GLY A 170 9.14 -23.92 -7.35
N SER A 171 8.21 -23.09 -6.84
CA SER A 171 8.56 -22.01 -5.93
C SER A 171 9.19 -22.56 -4.65
N ARG A 172 10.28 -21.95 -4.22
CA ARG A 172 10.92 -22.25 -2.93
C ARG A 172 11.09 -20.95 -2.20
N ALA A 173 10.54 -20.85 -1.00
CA ALA A 173 10.62 -19.63 -0.22
C ALA A 173 11.36 -19.88 1.10
N GLY A 174 12.04 -18.86 1.59
CA GLY A 174 12.77 -18.89 2.84
C GLY A 174 12.75 -17.54 3.52
N LEU A 175 13.02 -17.57 4.80
CA LEU A 175 12.94 -16.40 5.68
C LEU A 175 14.25 -16.19 6.43
N GLY A 176 14.54 -14.92 6.69
CA GLY A 176 15.71 -14.46 7.41
C GLY A 176 15.32 -13.61 8.59
N VAL A 177 15.94 -13.87 9.75
CA VAL A 177 15.82 -13.01 10.94
C VAL A 177 17.22 -12.67 11.43
N TYR A 178 17.50 -11.38 11.55
CA TYR A 178 18.80 -10.86 11.92
C TYR A 178 18.71 -9.95 13.15
N PHE A 179 19.38 -10.35 14.23
CA PHE A 179 19.48 -9.63 15.50
C PHE A 179 20.77 -8.82 15.62
N GLY A 180 21.78 -9.11 14.79
CA GLY A 180 23.09 -8.46 14.84
C GLY A 180 24.22 -9.38 14.41
N ASP A 181 25.41 -8.82 14.25
CA ASP A 181 26.57 -9.58 13.76
C ASP A 181 26.92 -10.68 14.75
N LYS A 182 27.01 -11.93 14.25
CA LYS A 182 27.33 -13.14 15.04
C LYS A 182 26.36 -13.43 16.19
N ASP A 183 25.17 -12.80 16.21
CA ASP A 183 24.15 -13.12 17.20
C ASP A 183 23.65 -14.57 16.98
N PRO A 184 23.67 -15.44 18.00
CA PRO A 184 23.25 -16.84 17.86
C PRO A 184 21.76 -17.00 17.54
N ARG A 185 20.96 -15.94 17.71
CA ARG A 185 19.53 -15.91 17.38
C ARG A 185 19.26 -15.68 15.89
N ASN A 186 20.29 -15.35 15.10
CA ASN A 186 20.14 -15.17 13.65
C ASN A 186 19.63 -16.46 13.00
N LEU A 187 18.56 -16.34 12.22
CA LEU A 187 17.86 -17.48 11.65
C LEU A 187 17.83 -17.39 10.13
N ALA A 188 18.12 -18.50 9.47
CA ALA A 188 17.75 -18.75 8.08
C ALA A 188 16.93 -20.05 8.05
N GLU A 189 15.70 -19.98 7.58
CA GLU A 189 14.79 -21.12 7.59
C GLU A 189 14.08 -21.24 6.23
N ARG A 190 13.83 -22.48 5.80
CA ARG A 190 12.91 -22.74 4.69
C ARG A 190 11.49 -22.38 5.15
N LEU A 191 10.71 -21.69 4.33
CA LEU A 191 9.30 -21.42 4.65
C LEU A 191 8.58 -22.77 4.84
N PRO A 192 8.01 -23.07 6.02
CA PRO A 192 7.25 -24.29 6.20
C PRO A 192 5.89 -24.22 5.50
N GLY A 193 5.46 -25.37 4.97
CA GLY A 193 4.14 -25.56 4.37
C GLY A 193 3.95 -24.87 3.01
N GLU A 194 2.70 -24.82 2.54
CA GLU A 194 2.33 -24.24 1.25
C GLU A 194 1.35 -23.06 1.42
N PRO A 195 1.25 -22.14 0.44
CA PRO A 195 2.08 -22.05 -0.75
C PRO A 195 3.48 -21.46 -0.45
N GLN A 196 4.49 -21.89 -1.18
CA GLN A 196 5.83 -21.29 -1.16
C GLN A 196 5.82 -19.91 -1.87
N THR A 197 5.60 -18.82 -1.12
CA THR A 197 5.52 -17.46 -1.69
C THR A 197 6.32 -16.44 -0.91
N ASN A 198 6.73 -15.35 -1.57
CA ASN A 198 7.45 -14.25 -0.92
C ASN A 198 6.65 -13.67 0.26
N GLN A 199 5.37 -13.34 0.04
CA GLN A 199 4.54 -12.71 1.07
C GLN A 199 4.38 -13.57 2.33
N ARG A 200 4.35 -14.90 2.18
CA ARG A 200 4.31 -15.81 3.34
C ARG A 200 5.65 -15.89 4.06
N ALA A 201 6.76 -15.91 3.33
CA ALA A 201 8.09 -15.88 3.91
C ALA A 201 8.32 -14.60 4.73
N GLU A 202 7.91 -13.46 4.21
CA GLU A 202 7.98 -12.16 4.90
C GLU A 202 7.20 -12.15 6.22
N LEU A 203 5.96 -12.65 6.21
CA LEU A 203 5.14 -12.74 7.42
C LEU A 203 5.71 -13.75 8.42
N MET A 204 6.22 -14.89 7.94
CA MET A 204 6.82 -15.92 8.78
C MET A 204 8.12 -15.42 9.42
N ALA A 205 8.91 -14.61 8.71
CA ALA A 205 10.09 -13.94 9.27
C ALA A 205 9.73 -13.07 10.48
N MET A 206 8.64 -12.29 10.40
CA MET A 206 8.12 -11.51 11.53
C MET A 206 7.67 -12.41 12.68
N GLN A 207 6.98 -13.50 12.38
CA GLN A 207 6.56 -14.47 13.40
C GLN A 207 7.77 -15.04 14.14
N ARG A 208 8.79 -15.52 13.41
CA ARG A 208 10.03 -16.06 14.00
C ARG A 208 10.78 -15.03 14.83
N ALA A 209 10.86 -13.79 14.37
CA ALA A 209 11.47 -12.70 15.14
C ALA A 209 10.78 -12.51 16.51
N LEU A 210 9.45 -12.54 16.55
CA LEU A 210 8.69 -12.40 17.79
C LEU A 210 8.78 -13.63 18.71
N GLU A 211 8.89 -14.82 18.13
CA GLU A 211 9.09 -16.08 18.87
C GLU A 211 10.47 -16.17 19.52
N ILE A 212 11.50 -15.65 18.86
CA ILE A 212 12.89 -15.71 19.33
C ILE A 212 13.21 -14.56 20.31
N ALA A 213 12.64 -13.37 20.09
CA ALA A 213 12.93 -12.22 20.93
C ALA A 213 12.38 -12.41 22.36
N PRO A 214 13.10 -11.99 23.42
CA PRO A 214 12.64 -12.15 24.81
C PRO A 214 11.31 -11.47 25.05
N LEU A 215 10.33 -12.16 25.65
CA LEU A 215 8.93 -11.74 25.68
C LEU A 215 8.68 -10.37 26.34
N GLU A 216 9.45 -10.02 27.37
CA GLU A 216 9.28 -8.77 28.12
C GLU A 216 10.03 -7.58 27.48
N GLN A 217 10.96 -7.86 26.56
CA GLN A 217 11.77 -6.84 25.91
C GLN A 217 10.97 -6.10 24.83
N HIS A 218 11.22 -4.80 24.70
CA HIS A 218 10.68 -4.02 23.59
C HIS A 218 11.43 -4.39 22.30
N VAL A 219 10.71 -4.57 21.20
CA VAL A 219 11.27 -5.01 19.92
C VAL A 219 10.86 -4.05 18.82
N ARG A 220 11.80 -3.67 17.95
CA ARG A 220 11.51 -2.99 16.69
C ARG A 220 11.85 -3.91 15.52
N ILE A 221 10.83 -4.32 14.78
CA ILE A 221 10.98 -5.13 13.57
C ILE A 221 11.18 -4.19 12.37
N HIS A 222 12.32 -4.34 11.70
CA HIS A 222 12.63 -3.70 10.42
C HIS A 222 12.33 -4.68 9.29
N SER A 223 11.51 -4.25 8.32
CA SER A 223 11.17 -5.04 7.14
C SER A 223 10.92 -4.11 5.96
N ASP A 224 11.24 -4.56 4.75
CA ASP A 224 10.91 -3.84 3.51
C ASP A 224 9.53 -4.22 2.94
N SER A 225 8.90 -5.27 3.47
CA SER A 225 7.53 -5.67 3.14
C SER A 225 6.49 -4.77 3.81
N GLN A 226 6.09 -3.71 3.09
CA GLN A 226 4.92 -2.91 3.47
C GLN A 226 3.66 -3.75 3.61
N TYR A 227 3.52 -4.82 2.82
CA TYR A 227 2.40 -5.73 2.92
C TYR A 227 2.33 -6.37 4.31
N SER A 228 3.43 -6.96 4.77
CA SER A 228 3.47 -7.67 6.04
C SER A 228 3.24 -6.71 7.21
N ILE A 229 3.87 -5.54 7.19
CA ILE A 229 3.66 -4.49 8.20
C ILE A 229 2.17 -4.10 8.23
N LYS A 230 1.57 -3.76 7.10
CA LYS A 230 0.16 -3.33 7.05
C LYS A 230 -0.83 -4.42 7.43
N CYS A 231 -0.53 -5.68 7.11
CA CYS A 231 -1.33 -6.82 7.57
C CYS A 231 -1.51 -6.81 9.08
N VAL A 232 -0.44 -6.53 9.83
CA VAL A 232 -0.44 -6.65 11.30
C VAL A 232 -0.69 -5.32 12.03
N THR A 233 -0.49 -4.17 11.38
CA THR A 233 -0.70 -2.85 12.00
C THR A 233 -2.01 -2.17 11.59
N GLU A 234 -2.43 -2.29 10.33
CA GLU A 234 -3.56 -1.53 9.78
C GLU A 234 -4.78 -2.42 9.48
N TRP A 235 -4.56 -3.51 8.74
CA TRP A 235 -5.65 -4.26 8.12
C TRP A 235 -6.28 -5.30 9.04
N ALA A 236 -5.49 -5.88 9.94
CA ALA A 236 -5.95 -6.87 10.92
C ALA A 236 -7.19 -6.41 11.71
N VAL A 237 -7.26 -5.14 12.11
CA VAL A 237 -8.40 -4.60 12.86
C VAL A 237 -9.68 -4.70 12.03
N GLY A 238 -9.61 -4.32 10.75
CA GLY A 238 -10.73 -4.42 9.82
C GLY A 238 -11.14 -5.86 9.56
N TRP A 239 -10.17 -6.75 9.37
CA TRP A 239 -10.41 -8.17 9.12
C TRP A 239 -11.00 -8.89 10.32
N LYS A 240 -10.52 -8.64 11.55
CA LYS A 240 -11.09 -9.22 12.78
C LYS A 240 -12.60 -8.90 12.89
N ARG A 241 -13.00 -7.66 12.61
CA ARG A 241 -14.43 -7.26 12.61
C ARG A 241 -15.26 -7.93 11.51
N LYS A 242 -14.64 -8.28 10.38
CA LYS A 242 -15.28 -8.94 9.24
C LYS A 242 -15.09 -10.46 9.25
N ASN A 243 -14.81 -11.05 10.42
CA ASN A 243 -14.54 -12.48 10.58
C ASN A 243 -13.48 -13.01 9.58
N TRP A 244 -12.42 -12.22 9.38
CA TRP A 244 -11.31 -12.49 8.47
C TRP A 244 -11.69 -12.65 6.99
N LEU A 245 -12.68 -11.86 6.57
CA LEU A 245 -13.04 -11.70 5.17
C LEU A 245 -12.53 -10.38 4.59
N THR A 246 -12.16 -10.42 3.31
CA THR A 246 -11.82 -9.23 2.51
C THR A 246 -13.08 -8.40 2.23
N ALA A 247 -12.91 -7.23 1.62
CA ALA A 247 -14.04 -6.39 1.20
C ALA A 247 -14.99 -7.11 0.22
N ASN A 248 -14.48 -8.09 -0.52
CA ASN A 248 -15.23 -8.86 -1.51
C ASN A 248 -15.83 -10.16 -0.93
N GLY A 249 -15.72 -10.38 0.39
CA GLY A 249 -16.26 -11.58 1.05
C GLY A 249 -15.38 -12.83 0.95
N GLU A 250 -14.21 -12.75 0.32
CA GLU A 250 -13.24 -13.85 0.26
C GLU A 250 -12.43 -13.95 1.56
N LYS A 251 -11.89 -15.15 1.86
CA LYS A 251 -10.96 -15.33 2.99
C LYS A 251 -9.70 -14.50 2.79
N VAL A 252 -9.23 -13.86 3.86
CA VAL A 252 -7.95 -13.13 3.84
C VAL A 252 -6.80 -14.11 3.57
N LYS A 253 -5.99 -13.81 2.56
CA LYS A 253 -4.79 -14.60 2.26
C LYS A 253 -3.78 -14.52 3.41
N ASN A 254 -3.09 -15.61 3.68
CA ASN A 254 -2.06 -15.73 4.72
C ASN A 254 -2.60 -15.49 6.15
N GLN A 255 -3.91 -15.60 6.34
CA GLN A 255 -4.56 -15.42 7.64
C GLN A 255 -3.97 -16.30 8.74
N ASP A 256 -3.52 -17.51 8.39
CA ASP A 256 -2.85 -18.45 9.30
C ASP A 256 -1.64 -17.81 9.99
N ILE A 257 -0.74 -17.20 9.21
CA ILE A 257 0.49 -16.57 9.73
C ILE A 257 0.16 -15.22 10.36
N ILE A 258 -0.71 -14.41 9.72
CA ILE A 258 -1.06 -13.08 10.24
C ILE A 258 -1.66 -13.19 11.64
N ARG A 259 -2.53 -14.18 11.87
CA ARG A 259 -3.09 -14.43 13.20
C ARG A 259 -2.03 -14.81 14.21
N ALA A 260 -1.12 -15.73 13.85
CA ALA A 260 -0.03 -16.14 14.73
C ALA A 260 0.88 -14.96 15.11
N VAL A 261 1.19 -14.05 14.17
CA VAL A 261 1.95 -12.82 14.47
C VAL A 261 1.20 -11.94 15.46
N LEU A 262 -0.11 -11.71 15.26
CA LEU A 262 -0.92 -10.91 16.18
C LEU A 262 -1.01 -11.54 17.58
N ASP A 263 -1.16 -12.87 17.64
CA ASP A 263 -1.20 -13.60 18.91
C ASP A 263 0.13 -13.44 19.66
N LYS A 264 1.26 -13.46 18.97
CA LYS A 264 2.59 -13.19 19.54
C LYS A 264 2.77 -11.74 20.01
N ILE A 265 2.23 -10.77 19.28
CA ILE A 265 2.22 -9.36 19.70
C ILE A 265 1.37 -9.19 20.97
N ASP A 266 0.20 -9.84 21.03
CA ASP A 266 -0.69 -9.78 22.19
C ASP A 266 -0.08 -10.47 23.42
N GLU A 267 0.60 -11.61 23.22
CA GLU A 267 1.38 -12.31 24.26
C GLU A 267 2.47 -11.41 24.84
N ARG A 268 3.28 -10.79 23.97
CA ARG A 268 4.33 -9.84 24.33
C ARG A 268 3.79 -8.64 25.10
N ASN A 269 2.68 -8.05 24.63
CA ASN A 269 2.02 -6.92 25.29
C ASN A 269 1.57 -7.26 26.71
N LYS A 270 1.08 -8.48 26.96
CA LYS A 270 0.67 -8.94 28.29
C LYS A 270 1.86 -9.14 29.24
N ALA A 271 3.01 -9.52 28.70
CA ALA A 271 4.27 -9.65 29.44
C ALA A 271 5.01 -8.32 29.66
N GLY A 272 4.46 -7.20 29.19
CA GLY A 272 5.08 -5.87 29.32
C GLY A 272 6.01 -5.48 28.17
N GLY A 273 6.31 -6.39 27.25
CA GLY A 273 7.05 -6.07 26.03
C GLY A 273 6.18 -5.30 25.02
N ARG A 274 6.82 -4.51 24.14
CA ARG A 274 6.16 -3.76 23.07
C ARG A 274 6.75 -4.12 21.71
N THR A 275 5.90 -4.14 20.68
CA THR A 275 6.33 -4.37 19.30
C THR A 275 6.16 -3.10 18.49
N TYR A 276 7.23 -2.67 17.84
CA TYR A 276 7.25 -1.56 16.90
C TYR A 276 7.61 -2.09 15.51
N PHE A 277 7.10 -1.44 14.46
CA PHE A 277 7.44 -1.76 13.08
C PHE A 277 8.07 -0.56 12.41
N GLN A 278 9.18 -0.78 11.72
CA GLN A 278 9.85 0.21 10.90
C GLN A 278 9.94 -0.32 9.48
N TRP A 279 9.30 0.38 8.55
CA TRP A 279 9.53 0.10 7.14
C TRP A 279 10.92 0.58 6.73
N VAL A 280 11.68 -0.27 6.07
CA VAL A 280 12.95 0.09 5.43
C VAL A 280 12.82 -0.06 3.93
N LYS A 281 13.53 0.76 3.16
CA LYS A 281 13.53 0.61 1.71
C LYS A 281 14.34 -0.62 1.35
N GLY A 282 13.72 -1.58 0.65
CA GLY A 282 14.42 -2.76 0.14
C GLY A 282 15.41 -2.37 -0.95
N HIS A 283 16.67 -2.12 -0.58
CA HIS A 283 17.87 -1.93 -1.42
C HIS A 283 19.13 -1.94 -0.51
N ALA A 284 20.30 -2.19 -1.12
CA ALA A 284 21.57 -2.56 -0.48
C ALA A 284 22.28 -1.49 0.40
N THR A 285 21.56 -0.57 1.04
CA THR A 285 22.15 0.45 1.93
C THR A 285 21.93 0.19 3.42
N ASN A 286 20.94 -0.64 3.81
CA ASN A 286 20.72 -1.00 5.21
C ASN A 286 21.40 -2.34 5.52
N VAL A 287 22.46 -2.31 6.33
CA VAL A 287 23.27 -3.50 6.66
C VAL A 287 22.41 -4.61 7.29
N GLY A 288 21.48 -4.27 8.18
CA GLY A 288 20.59 -5.24 8.81
C GLY A 288 19.62 -5.88 7.82
N ASN A 289 19.05 -5.09 6.90
CA ASN A 289 18.17 -5.63 5.85
C ASN A 289 18.95 -6.52 4.88
N ILE A 290 20.17 -6.15 4.50
CA ILE A 290 21.04 -6.97 3.64
C ILE A 290 21.39 -8.29 4.32
N ALA A 291 21.63 -8.27 5.64
CA ALA A 291 21.90 -9.47 6.40
C ALA A 291 20.65 -10.38 6.45
N ALA A 292 19.47 -9.82 6.70
CA ALA A 292 18.21 -10.55 6.68
C ALA A 292 17.91 -11.15 5.28
N ASP A 293 18.12 -10.40 4.19
CA ASP A 293 18.01 -10.89 2.80
C ASP A 293 18.90 -12.10 2.55
N ARG A 294 20.19 -12.00 2.91
CA ARG A 294 21.13 -13.12 2.77
C ARG A 294 20.68 -14.36 3.54
N LEU A 295 20.12 -14.18 4.73
CA LEU A 295 19.54 -15.26 5.52
C LEU A 295 18.30 -15.86 4.84
N ALA A 296 17.42 -15.02 4.30
CA ALA A 296 16.21 -15.45 3.60
C ALA A 296 16.52 -16.23 2.31
N VAL A 297 17.46 -15.73 1.50
CA VAL A 297 17.96 -16.42 0.31
C VAL A 297 18.59 -17.76 0.67
N ARG A 298 19.39 -17.81 1.74
CA ARG A 298 19.94 -19.07 2.25
C ARG A 298 18.83 -20.03 2.67
N GLY A 299 17.81 -19.53 3.39
CA GLY A 299 16.63 -20.29 3.80
C GLY A 299 15.86 -20.88 2.61
N ALA A 300 15.72 -20.13 1.51
CA ALA A 300 15.01 -20.59 0.31
C ALA A 300 15.77 -21.72 -0.41
N ASN A 301 17.09 -21.79 -0.21
CA ASN A 301 17.96 -22.82 -0.78
C ASN A 301 18.08 -24.08 0.11
N LEU A 302 17.57 -24.06 1.34
CA LEU A 302 17.48 -25.26 2.19
C LEU A 302 16.49 -26.30 1.61
N PRO A 303 16.73 -27.60 1.85
CA PRO A 303 15.89 -28.68 1.32
C PRO A 303 14.41 -28.51 1.68
#